data_AF-A0A520QIK7-F1
#
_entry.id   AF-A0A520QIK7-F1
#
_cell.length_a   1.000
_cell.length_b   1.000
_cell.length_c   1.000
_cell.angle_alpha   90.00
_cell.angle_beta   90.00
_cell.angle_gamma   90.00
#
_symmetry.space_group_name_H-M   'P 1'
#
loop_
_entity.id
_entity.type
_entity.pdbx_description
1 polymer ?
#
loop_
_entity_poly.entity_id
_entity_poly.type
_entity_poly.pdbx_seq_one_letter_code
_entity_poly.pdbx_strand_id
1 'polypeptide(L)'
;MLQHFRGDTGRETGRPARETRSEVLQRTAGAAALRRLRRGRLSRGGRRPTDSLLMEPTPQIPREDWAAHPNFPAQTLLLGSHENFRILARQVLDLASAHPERAERLFRRWMFAMGSHERYEESKLYPYLSRRWGVSMAPLEAGHEALAERKRAVLDAFERSHEQDRLDRALRDFGDTLRAHLDLEERTVIPLLLELSPDEFADYYALPIRTLLERMSASRSLS
;
A
#
# COMPACT_ATOMS: atom_id res chain seq x y z
N MET A 1 -60.66 37.37 -16.32
CA MET A 1 -59.57 37.48 -15.33
C MET A 1 -58.97 36.08 -15.17
N LEU A 2 -58.03 35.55 -15.94
CA LEU A 2 -56.76 36.01 -16.51
C LEU A 2 -55.83 36.64 -15.47
N GLN A 3 -55.02 35.81 -14.82
CA GLN A 3 -53.59 36.05 -14.64
C GLN A 3 -52.83 34.73 -14.43
N HIS A 4 -51.81 34.57 -15.28
CA HIS A 4 -50.83 33.50 -15.35
C HIS A 4 -49.93 33.44 -14.10
N PHE A 5 -49.37 32.27 -13.79
CA PHE A 5 -47.93 32.16 -13.52
C PHE A 5 -47.40 30.76 -13.87
N ARG A 6 -46.65 30.71 -14.98
CA ARG A 6 -45.63 29.70 -15.27
C ARG A 6 -44.38 30.07 -14.45
N GLY A 7 -43.74 29.11 -13.81
CA GLY A 7 -42.34 29.20 -13.34
C GLY A 7 -41.70 27.86 -13.65
N ASP A 8 -41.07 27.70 -14.81
CA ASP A 8 -39.69 28.08 -15.14
C ASP A 8 -38.66 27.17 -14.45
N THR A 9 -38.14 26.25 -15.26
CA THR A 9 -37.10 25.28 -14.93
C THR A 9 -35.75 25.98 -14.94
N GLY A 10 -35.34 26.50 -13.79
CA GLY A 10 -34.02 27.07 -13.58
C GLY A 10 -32.92 26.00 -13.67
N ARG A 11 -32.09 26.13 -14.70
CA ARG A 11 -30.72 25.59 -14.75
C ARG A 11 -29.93 26.06 -13.53
N GLU A 12 -29.42 25.13 -12.73
CA GLU A 12 -28.23 25.37 -11.90
C GLU A 12 -27.03 24.61 -12.46
N THR A 13 -26.20 25.40 -13.11
CA THR A 13 -24.76 25.31 -13.29
C THR A 13 -24.00 24.33 -12.40
N GLY A 14 -23.35 23.36 -13.06
CA GLY A 14 -21.93 23.02 -12.87
C GLY A 14 -21.41 22.91 -11.43
N ARG A 15 -21.61 21.75 -10.80
CA ARG A 15 -20.64 21.27 -9.80
C ARG A 15 -19.34 20.91 -10.53
N PRO A 16 -18.18 21.48 -10.19
CA PRO A 16 -16.92 20.93 -10.67
C PRO A 16 -16.82 19.49 -10.16
N ALA A 17 -16.37 18.59 -11.06
CA ALA A 17 -16.06 17.22 -10.71
C ALA A 17 -15.18 17.23 -9.46
N ARG A 18 -15.55 16.44 -8.45
CA ARG A 18 -14.65 16.17 -7.32
C ARG A 18 -13.41 15.52 -7.91
N GLU A 19 -12.34 16.30 -8.03
CA GLU A 19 -11.02 15.77 -8.36
C GLU A 19 -10.71 14.67 -7.34
N THR A 20 -10.38 13.50 -7.85
CA THR A 20 -9.97 12.40 -6.98
C THR A 20 -8.63 12.74 -6.35
N ARG A 21 -8.35 12.26 -5.14
CA ARG A 21 -7.08 12.51 -4.43
C ARG A 21 -5.84 12.09 -5.26
N SER A 22 -6.02 11.24 -6.28
CA SER A 22 -5.00 10.89 -7.28
C SER A 22 -4.66 12.01 -8.27
N GLU A 23 -5.58 12.91 -8.60
CA GLU A 23 -5.38 13.96 -9.61
C GLU A 23 -4.55 15.14 -9.07
N VAL A 24 -4.62 15.41 -7.77
CA VAL A 24 -3.84 16.48 -7.12
C VAL A 24 -2.33 16.15 -7.11
N LEU A 25 -1.96 14.87 -7.02
CA LEU A 25 -0.56 14.42 -7.02
C LEU A 25 0.07 14.35 -8.43
N GLN A 26 -0.75 14.25 -9.49
CA GLN A 26 -0.28 14.24 -10.87
C GLN A 26 0.32 15.59 -11.31
N ARG A 27 -0.15 16.72 -10.74
CA ARG A 27 0.35 18.06 -11.10
C ARG A 27 1.73 18.37 -10.53
N THR A 28 2.12 17.77 -9.41
CA THR A 28 3.42 18.06 -8.76
C THR A 28 4.56 17.21 -9.30
N ALA A 29 4.28 15.99 -9.81
CA ALA A 29 5.30 15.11 -10.38
C ALA A 29 5.57 15.34 -11.88
N GLY A 30 4.60 15.89 -12.63
CA GLY A 30 4.67 16.00 -14.10
C GLY A 30 5.55 17.12 -14.67
N ALA A 31 5.97 18.11 -13.87
CA ALA A 31 6.66 19.30 -14.39
C ALA A 31 8.18 19.14 -14.58
N ALA A 32 8.81 18.11 -13.97
CA ALA A 32 10.26 17.94 -14.01
C ALA A 32 10.77 17.02 -15.13
N ALA A 33 9.91 16.15 -15.69
CA ALA A 33 10.33 15.02 -16.53
C ALA A 33 10.59 15.34 -18.03
N LEU A 34 10.35 16.57 -18.50
CA LEU A 34 10.34 16.88 -19.94
C LEU A 34 11.52 17.72 -20.47
N ARG A 35 12.66 17.79 -19.76
CA ARG A 35 13.81 18.60 -20.20
C ARG A 35 15.18 17.96 -20.07
N ARG A 36 15.39 16.71 -20.53
CA ARG A 36 16.76 16.20 -20.81
C ARG A 36 16.77 14.91 -21.65
N LEU A 37 16.51 15.06 -22.95
CA LEU A 37 16.92 14.05 -23.93
C LEU A 37 17.67 14.75 -25.06
N ARG A 38 19.00 14.86 -24.95
CA ARG A 38 19.91 14.94 -26.11
C ARG A 38 21.41 14.86 -25.72
N ARG A 39 22.10 13.90 -26.36
CA ARG A 39 23.57 13.69 -26.55
C ARG A 39 24.33 13.09 -25.35
N GLY A 40 25.26 12.14 -25.49
CA GLY A 40 25.93 11.50 -26.64
C GLY A 40 26.58 10.17 -26.19
N ARG A 41 26.63 9.14 -27.05
CA ARG A 41 27.76 8.71 -27.93
C ARG A 41 28.94 8.04 -27.21
N LEU A 42 28.93 6.69 -27.32
CA LEU A 42 30.02 5.71 -27.53
C LEU A 42 31.42 5.99 -26.97
N SER A 43 31.88 5.09 -26.09
CA SER A 43 33.27 4.62 -26.05
C SER A 43 33.32 3.14 -25.66
N ARG A 44 34.26 2.44 -26.29
CA ARG A 44 34.35 0.99 -26.46
C ARG A 44 35.59 0.49 -25.74
N GLY A 45 35.47 -0.61 -24.98
CA GLY A 45 36.55 -1.54 -24.71
C GLY A 45 37.16 -1.50 -23.30
N GLY A 46 37.18 -2.65 -22.63
CA GLY A 46 38.08 -2.89 -21.50
C GLY A 46 37.61 -3.95 -20.50
N ARG A 47 38.02 -5.20 -20.73
CA ARG A 47 38.21 -6.31 -19.77
C ARG A 47 37.02 -6.71 -18.89
N ARG A 48 36.51 -7.94 -19.13
CA ARG A 48 35.59 -8.66 -18.22
C ARG A 48 36.24 -8.90 -16.87
N PRO A 49 35.75 -8.31 -15.77
CA PRO A 49 35.87 -8.93 -14.47
C PRO A 49 34.90 -10.10 -14.46
N THR A 50 35.31 -11.22 -13.86
CA THR A 50 34.37 -12.26 -13.44
C THR A 50 33.32 -11.60 -12.54
N ASP A 51 32.09 -11.44 -13.07
CA ASP A 51 30.90 -10.95 -12.39
C ASP A 51 30.60 -11.80 -11.16
N SER A 52 31.24 -11.45 -10.06
CA SER A 52 30.60 -11.58 -8.76
C SER A 52 29.50 -10.51 -8.81
N LEU A 53 28.28 -10.92 -9.14
CA LEU A 53 27.07 -10.10 -9.04
C LEU A 53 27.02 -9.58 -7.60
N LEU A 54 27.60 -8.41 -7.36
CA LEU A 54 27.52 -7.70 -6.10
C LEU A 54 26.04 -7.31 -5.95
N MET A 55 25.27 -8.20 -5.33
CA MET A 55 23.94 -7.83 -4.87
C MET A 55 24.15 -6.65 -3.94
N GLU A 56 23.55 -5.51 -4.28
CA GLU A 56 23.56 -4.37 -3.37
C GLU A 56 23.02 -4.83 -2.02
N PRO A 57 23.67 -4.45 -0.91
CA PRO A 57 23.19 -4.83 0.41
C PRO A 57 21.76 -4.34 0.57
N THR A 58 20.88 -5.21 1.05
CA THR A 58 19.48 -4.87 1.31
C THR A 58 19.42 -3.62 2.20
N PRO A 59 18.74 -2.55 1.78
CA PRO A 59 18.58 -1.35 2.58
C PRO A 59 18.08 -1.64 3.99
N GLN A 60 18.74 -1.03 4.98
CA GLN A 60 18.35 -1.07 6.39
C GLN A 60 18.38 0.37 6.92
N ILE A 61 17.24 1.04 6.95
CA ILE A 61 17.08 2.38 7.49
C ILE A 61 16.33 2.25 8.82
N PRO A 62 16.91 2.68 9.96
CA PRO A 62 16.23 2.67 11.25
C PRO A 62 14.91 3.47 11.20
N ARG A 63 13.90 3.03 11.96
CA ARG A 63 12.55 3.61 11.92
C ARG A 63 12.54 5.08 12.33
N GLU A 64 13.38 5.42 13.31
CA GLU A 64 13.61 6.76 13.83
C GLU A 64 14.10 7.75 12.75
N ASP A 65 14.76 7.24 11.70
CA ASP A 65 15.33 8.06 10.63
C ASP A 65 14.35 8.24 9.46
N TRP A 66 13.26 7.45 9.40
CA TRP A 66 12.34 7.47 8.26
C TRP A 66 11.76 8.85 8.00
N ALA A 67 11.33 9.57 9.05
CA ALA A 67 10.69 10.88 8.89
C ALA A 67 11.62 11.94 8.28
N ALA A 68 12.94 11.78 8.42
CA ALA A 68 13.93 12.67 7.84
C ALA A 68 14.32 12.28 6.40
N HIS A 69 13.93 11.09 5.94
CA HIS A 69 14.31 10.59 4.63
C HIS A 69 13.63 11.38 3.50
N PRO A 70 14.35 11.81 2.43
CA PRO A 70 13.78 12.61 1.34
C PRO A 70 12.54 11.98 0.67
N ASN A 71 12.50 10.65 0.59
CA ASN A 71 11.40 9.88 -0.01
C ASN A 71 10.27 9.50 0.96
N PHE A 72 10.36 9.91 2.23
CA PHE A 72 9.33 9.61 3.24
C PHE A 72 7.93 10.15 2.92
N PRO A 73 7.75 11.37 2.37
CA PRO A 73 6.42 11.88 2.04
C PRO A 73 5.62 10.97 1.11
N ALA A 74 6.30 10.16 0.28
CA ALA A 74 5.65 9.21 -0.61
C ALA A 74 5.13 7.94 0.11
N GLN A 75 5.63 7.66 1.32
CA GLN A 75 5.28 6.47 2.12
C GLN A 75 4.19 6.75 3.17
N THR A 76 3.82 8.01 3.39
CA THR A 76 2.85 8.39 4.43
C THR A 76 1.47 7.77 4.23
N LEU A 77 1.09 7.48 2.97
CA LEU A 77 -0.20 6.84 2.68
C LEU A 77 -0.22 5.38 3.16
N LEU A 78 0.87 4.64 2.95
CA LEU A 78 0.99 3.25 3.38
C LEU A 78 1.00 3.18 4.91
N LEU A 79 1.91 3.92 5.55
CA LEU A 79 2.03 3.99 7.01
C LEU A 79 0.73 4.50 7.68
N GLY A 80 0.08 5.49 7.08
CA GLY A 80 -1.21 5.99 7.56
C GLY A 80 -2.32 4.94 7.47
N SER A 81 -2.32 4.10 6.43
CA SER A 81 -3.26 2.99 6.29
C SER A 81 -3.02 1.93 7.36
N HIS A 82 -1.77 1.60 7.64
CA HIS A 82 -1.39 0.63 8.69
C HIS A 82 -1.80 1.13 10.08
N GLU A 83 -1.53 2.40 10.40
CA GLU A 83 -1.98 2.95 11.69
C GLU A 83 -3.50 2.96 11.80
N ASN A 84 -4.21 3.29 10.71
CA ASN A 84 -5.67 3.21 10.71
C ASN A 84 -6.18 1.77 10.93
N PHE A 85 -5.51 0.75 10.40
CA PHE A 85 -5.84 -0.66 10.69
C PHE A 85 -5.62 -1.00 12.16
N ARG A 86 -4.52 -0.55 12.78
CA ARG A 86 -4.29 -0.72 14.22
C ARG A 86 -5.37 -0.04 15.06
N ILE A 87 -5.82 1.16 14.67
CA ILE A 87 -6.92 1.89 15.33
C ILE A 87 -8.23 1.11 15.21
N LEU A 88 -8.58 0.64 14.01
CA LEU A 88 -9.81 -0.10 13.78
C LEU A 88 -9.85 -1.43 14.54
N ALA A 89 -8.73 -2.13 14.65
CA ALA A 89 -8.61 -3.33 15.47
C ALA A 89 -9.02 -3.08 16.93
N ARG A 90 -8.50 -2.00 17.53
CA ARG A 90 -8.84 -1.58 18.90
C ARG A 90 -10.32 -1.21 19.02
N GLN A 91 -10.82 -0.39 18.08
CA GLN A 91 -12.21 0.05 18.10
C GLN A 91 -13.20 -1.12 17.99
N VAL A 92 -12.92 -2.14 17.18
CA VAL A 92 -13.76 -3.33 17.10
C VAL A 92 -13.76 -4.08 18.43
N LEU A 93 -12.60 -4.26 19.05
CA LEU A 93 -12.48 -4.91 20.36
C LEU A 93 -13.26 -4.14 21.44
N ASP A 94 -13.08 -2.83 21.52
CA ASP A 94 -13.78 -1.98 22.51
C ASP A 94 -15.31 -1.99 22.32
N LEU A 95 -15.77 -2.08 21.06
CA LEU A 95 -17.20 -2.14 20.74
C LEU A 95 -17.82 -3.51 20.98
N ALA A 96 -17.04 -4.59 20.95
CA ALA A 96 -17.56 -5.95 20.91
C ALA A 96 -18.42 -6.30 22.13
N SER A 97 -18.04 -5.87 23.32
CA SER A 97 -18.77 -6.19 24.56
C SER A 97 -20.06 -5.38 24.73
N ALA A 98 -20.08 -4.12 24.28
CA ALA A 98 -21.23 -3.22 24.45
C ALA A 98 -22.21 -3.27 23.28
N HIS A 99 -21.69 -3.44 22.06
CA HIS A 99 -22.42 -3.31 20.81
C HIS A 99 -21.92 -4.34 19.77
N PRO A 100 -22.10 -5.66 20.00
CA PRO A 100 -21.52 -6.71 19.16
C PRO A 100 -21.91 -6.61 17.69
N GLU A 101 -23.17 -6.29 17.37
CA GLU A 101 -23.60 -6.11 15.98
C GLU A 101 -22.92 -4.93 15.28
N ARG A 102 -22.65 -3.85 16.02
CA ARG A 102 -21.94 -2.68 15.48
C ARG A 102 -20.47 -3.01 15.26
N ALA A 103 -19.86 -3.75 16.19
CA ALA A 103 -18.50 -4.26 16.06
C ALA A 103 -18.37 -5.17 14.84
N GLU A 104 -19.31 -6.10 14.63
CA GLU A 104 -19.31 -7.00 13.48
C GLU A 104 -19.41 -6.23 12.15
N ARG A 105 -20.36 -5.29 12.03
CA ARG A 105 -20.51 -4.47 10.82
C ARG A 105 -19.24 -3.66 10.52
N LEU A 106 -18.62 -3.10 11.56
CA LEU A 106 -17.35 -2.38 11.43
C LEU A 106 -16.24 -3.33 10.95
N PHE A 107 -16.11 -4.49 11.59
CA PHE A 107 -15.11 -5.50 11.24
C PHE A 107 -15.26 -5.95 9.79
N ARG A 108 -16.46 -6.33 9.35
CA ARG A 108 -16.71 -6.77 7.96
C ARG A 108 -16.38 -5.69 6.94
N ARG A 109 -16.79 -4.44 7.18
CA ARG A 109 -16.48 -3.30 6.30
C ARG A 109 -14.97 -3.06 6.22
N TRP A 110 -14.28 -3.11 7.34
CA TRP A 110 -12.83 -2.94 7.39
C TRP A 110 -12.11 -4.09 6.68
N MET A 111 -12.49 -5.34 6.90
CA MET A 111 -11.88 -6.50 6.22
C MET A 111 -12.04 -6.46 4.70
N PHE A 112 -13.10 -5.84 4.19
CA PHE A 112 -13.22 -5.58 2.75
C PHE A 112 -12.15 -4.61 2.25
N ALA A 113 -11.89 -3.52 2.98
CA ALA A 113 -10.84 -2.57 2.63
C ALA A 113 -9.44 -3.19 2.74
N MET A 114 -9.18 -3.96 3.80
CA MET A 114 -7.91 -4.66 4.01
C MET A 114 -7.58 -5.63 2.88
N GLY A 115 -8.57 -6.39 2.38
CA GLY A 115 -8.35 -7.30 1.25
C GLY A 115 -7.98 -6.60 -0.07
N SER A 116 -8.28 -5.31 -0.23
CA SER A 116 -7.79 -4.53 -1.39
C SER A 116 -6.34 -4.09 -1.24
N HIS A 117 -5.90 -3.85 -0.01
CA HIS A 117 -4.53 -3.51 0.35
C HIS A 117 -3.60 -4.73 0.21
N GLU A 118 -3.96 -5.86 0.82
CA GLU A 118 -3.24 -7.15 0.68
C GLU A 118 -3.05 -7.54 -0.80
N ARG A 119 -4.12 -7.39 -1.60
CA ARG A 119 -4.05 -7.67 -3.04
C ARG A 119 -3.09 -6.75 -3.77
N TYR A 120 -3.06 -5.46 -3.42
CA TYR A 120 -2.13 -4.52 -4.02
C TYR A 120 -0.69 -4.90 -3.69
N GLU A 121 -0.42 -5.30 -2.44
CA GLU A 121 0.89 -5.79 -2.03
C GLU A 121 1.33 -6.99 -2.85
N GLU A 122 0.55 -8.07 -2.82
CA GLU A 122 0.90 -9.34 -3.45
C GLU A 122 0.96 -9.25 -4.98
N SER A 123 0.10 -8.43 -5.60
CA SER A 123 0.05 -8.33 -7.07
C SER A 123 1.05 -7.34 -7.66
N LYS A 124 1.59 -6.41 -6.86
CA LYS A 124 2.46 -5.34 -7.38
C LYS A 124 3.66 -5.05 -6.48
N LEU A 125 3.45 -4.68 -5.21
CA LEU A 125 4.53 -4.22 -4.34
C LEU A 125 5.56 -5.32 -4.08
N TYR A 126 5.13 -6.48 -3.58
CA TYR A 126 6.02 -7.58 -3.21
C TYR A 126 6.80 -8.14 -4.41
N PRO A 127 6.18 -8.42 -5.59
CA PRO A 127 6.92 -8.87 -6.75
C PRO A 127 7.95 -7.85 -7.24
N TYR A 128 7.61 -6.56 -7.20
CA TYR A 128 8.51 -5.49 -7.62
C TYR A 128 9.73 -5.39 -6.69
N LEU A 129 9.51 -5.30 -5.37
CA LEU A 129 10.58 -5.19 -4.39
C LEU A 129 11.45 -6.45 -4.34
N SER A 130 10.84 -7.63 -4.42
CA SER A 130 11.58 -8.89 -4.50
C SER A 130 12.50 -8.93 -5.72
N ARG A 131 12.01 -8.50 -6.89
CA ARG A 131 12.85 -8.41 -8.10
C ARG A 131 13.95 -7.35 -7.99
N ARG A 132 13.64 -6.19 -7.42
CA ARG A 132 14.56 -5.04 -7.32
C ARG A 132 15.74 -5.32 -6.40
N TRP A 133 15.45 -5.91 -5.25
CA TRP A 133 16.41 -6.05 -4.15
C TRP A 133 16.87 -7.49 -3.93
N GLY A 134 16.28 -8.48 -4.61
CA GLY A 134 16.62 -9.89 -4.40
C GLY A 134 16.16 -10.44 -3.05
N VAL A 135 15.20 -9.78 -2.40
CA VAL A 135 14.66 -10.17 -1.10
C VAL A 135 13.44 -11.07 -1.26
N SER A 136 13.25 -11.99 -0.30
CA SER A 136 12.03 -12.81 -0.24
C SER A 136 10.91 -12.06 0.49
N MET A 137 9.70 -12.11 -0.06
CA MET A 137 8.49 -11.57 0.57
C MET A 137 7.60 -12.65 1.19
N ALA A 138 8.03 -13.92 1.13
CA ALA A 138 7.26 -15.05 1.67
C ALA A 138 6.85 -14.89 3.15
N PRO A 139 7.65 -14.30 4.07
CA PRO A 139 7.19 -14.05 5.43
C PRO A 139 6.01 -13.08 5.53
N LEU A 140 5.89 -12.13 4.61
CA LEU A 140 4.78 -11.17 4.57
C LEU A 140 3.51 -11.84 4.03
N GLU A 141 3.64 -12.63 2.97
CA GLU A 141 2.56 -13.45 2.40
C GLU A 141 2.01 -14.44 3.45
N ALA A 142 2.88 -15.12 4.20
CA ALA A 142 2.47 -15.98 5.31
C ALA A 142 1.73 -15.19 6.42
N GLY A 143 2.05 -13.92 6.59
CA GLY A 143 1.33 -13.02 7.48
C GLY A 143 -0.11 -12.74 7.01
N HIS A 144 -0.33 -12.55 5.70
CA HIS A 144 -1.67 -12.43 5.13
C HIS A 144 -2.48 -13.73 5.31
N GLU A 145 -1.86 -14.89 5.12
CA GLU A 145 -2.51 -16.19 5.37
C GLU A 145 -2.94 -16.35 6.84
N ALA A 146 -2.07 -15.99 7.78
CA ALA A 146 -2.38 -16.00 9.21
C ALA A 146 -3.53 -15.03 9.54
N LEU A 147 -3.53 -13.83 8.96
CA LEU A 147 -4.63 -12.86 9.11
C LEU A 147 -5.95 -13.39 8.55
N ALA A 148 -5.92 -14.07 7.40
CA ALA A 148 -7.09 -14.71 6.82
C ALA A 148 -7.67 -15.81 7.73
N GLU A 149 -6.81 -16.60 8.40
CA GLU A 149 -7.23 -17.58 9.40
C GLU A 149 -7.88 -16.91 10.62
N ARG A 150 -7.21 -15.89 11.20
CA ARG A 150 -7.75 -15.17 12.36
C ARG A 150 -9.07 -14.45 12.03
N LYS A 151 -9.20 -13.91 10.82
CA LYS A 151 -10.45 -13.34 10.32
C LYS A 151 -11.58 -14.36 10.32
N ARG A 152 -11.34 -15.60 9.86
CA ARG A 152 -12.35 -16.67 9.91
C ARG A 152 -12.77 -16.96 11.35
N ALA A 153 -11.81 -17.03 12.28
CA ALA A 153 -12.10 -17.26 13.69
C ALA A 153 -12.95 -16.14 14.32
N VAL A 154 -12.67 -14.87 13.98
CA VAL A 154 -13.48 -13.73 14.44
C VAL A 154 -14.91 -13.81 13.89
N LEU A 155 -15.08 -14.12 12.60
CA LEU A 155 -16.40 -14.23 12.00
C LEU A 155 -17.23 -15.39 12.59
N ASP A 156 -16.62 -16.56 12.79
CA ASP A 156 -17.28 -17.68 13.48
C ASP A 156 -17.63 -17.34 14.95
N ALA A 157 -16.80 -16.53 15.63
CA ALA A 157 -17.12 -16.07 16.98
C ALA A 157 -18.28 -15.08 17.01
N PHE A 158 -18.41 -14.18 16.02
CA PHE A 158 -19.58 -13.29 15.90
C PHE A 158 -20.88 -14.08 15.68
N GLU A 159 -20.84 -15.17 14.91
CA GLU A 159 -21.99 -16.04 14.68
C GLU A 159 -22.44 -16.77 15.96
N ARG A 160 -21.54 -16.96 16.93
CA ARG A 160 -21.79 -17.61 18.22
C ARG A 160 -21.91 -16.58 19.35
N SER A 161 -22.77 -15.59 19.16
CA SER A 161 -22.93 -14.39 20.00
C SER A 161 -23.17 -14.60 21.50
N HIS A 162 -23.39 -15.82 21.97
CA HIS A 162 -23.52 -16.16 23.39
C HIS A 162 -22.17 -16.45 24.08
N GLU A 163 -21.08 -16.62 23.32
CA GLU A 163 -19.74 -16.92 23.84
C GLU A 163 -18.84 -15.66 23.85
N GLN A 164 -19.15 -14.65 24.68
CA GLN A 164 -18.41 -13.37 24.68
C GLN A 164 -16.90 -13.55 24.88
N ASP A 165 -16.47 -14.43 25.79
CA ASP A 165 -15.04 -14.71 26.05
C ASP A 165 -14.32 -15.22 24.80
N ARG A 166 -15.02 -15.96 23.94
CA ARG A 166 -14.47 -16.46 22.68
C ARG A 166 -14.32 -15.34 21.66
N LEU A 167 -15.31 -14.46 21.55
CA LEU A 167 -15.23 -13.28 20.68
C LEU A 167 -14.08 -12.36 21.10
N ASP A 168 -13.96 -12.08 22.39
CA ASP A 168 -12.88 -11.25 22.94
C ASP A 168 -11.51 -11.85 22.64
N ARG A 169 -11.35 -13.17 22.84
CA ARG A 169 -10.11 -13.88 22.51
C ARG A 169 -9.81 -13.81 21.01
N ALA A 170 -10.78 -14.11 20.15
CA ALA A 170 -10.58 -14.09 18.70
C ALA A 170 -10.18 -12.70 18.18
N LEU A 171 -10.81 -11.64 18.71
CA LEU A 171 -10.48 -10.25 18.35
C LEU A 171 -9.08 -9.84 18.84
N ARG A 172 -8.67 -10.26 20.04
CA ARG A 172 -7.31 -10.03 20.55
C ARG A 172 -6.27 -10.76 19.71
N ASP A 173 -6.48 -12.04 19.44
CA ASP A 173 -5.57 -12.85 18.60
C ASP A 173 -5.43 -12.26 17.18
N PHE A 174 -6.53 -11.78 16.61
CA PHE A 174 -6.52 -11.06 15.33
C PHE A 174 -5.71 -9.76 15.44
N GLY A 175 -5.96 -8.94 16.45
CA GLY A 175 -5.28 -7.67 16.66
C GLY A 175 -3.77 -7.83 16.89
N ASP A 176 -3.35 -8.85 17.61
CA ASP A 176 -1.94 -9.14 17.85
C ASP A 176 -1.25 -9.68 16.59
N THR A 177 -1.92 -10.54 15.83
CA THR A 177 -1.42 -11.02 14.53
C THR A 177 -1.27 -9.86 13.54
N LEU A 178 -2.25 -8.95 13.47
CA LEU A 178 -2.20 -7.76 12.64
C LEU A 178 -1.03 -6.86 13.03
N ARG A 179 -0.84 -6.58 14.33
CA ARG A 179 0.27 -5.75 14.79
C ARG A 179 1.61 -6.35 14.37
N ALA A 180 1.81 -7.64 14.64
CA ALA A 180 3.04 -8.34 14.29
C ALA A 180 3.31 -8.33 12.78
N HIS A 181 2.27 -8.55 11.96
CA HIS A 181 2.37 -8.51 10.52
C HIS A 181 2.75 -7.11 10.00
N LEU A 182 2.02 -6.07 10.41
CA LEU A 182 2.30 -4.69 9.98
C LEU A 182 3.69 -4.23 10.44
N ASP A 183 4.15 -4.65 11.62
CA ASP A 183 5.49 -4.31 12.11
C ASP A 183 6.58 -5.02 11.28
N LEU A 184 6.37 -6.28 10.89
CA LEU A 184 7.28 -7.00 9.99
C LEU A 184 7.30 -6.36 8.60
N GLU A 185 6.11 -6.06 8.05
CA GLU A 185 5.98 -5.42 6.76
C GLU A 185 6.66 -4.06 6.75
N GLU A 186 6.36 -3.18 7.70
CA GLU A 186 6.96 -1.85 7.76
C GLU A 186 8.49 -1.92 7.82
N ARG A 187 9.05 -2.80 8.66
CA ARG A 187 10.51 -2.99 8.76
C ARG A 187 11.14 -3.56 7.48
N THR A 188 10.39 -4.31 6.69
CA THR A 188 10.88 -4.96 5.47
C THR A 188 10.71 -4.05 4.25
N VAL A 189 9.54 -3.44 4.10
CA VAL A 189 9.09 -2.74 2.88
C VAL A 189 9.54 -1.28 2.88
N ILE A 190 9.42 -0.57 4.01
CA ILE A 190 9.65 0.88 4.03
C ILE A 190 11.10 1.23 3.67
N PRO A 191 12.15 0.60 4.24
CA PRO A 191 13.52 0.89 3.83
C PRO A 191 13.75 0.70 2.32
N LEU A 192 13.13 -0.32 1.72
CA LEU A 192 13.27 -0.62 0.29
C LEU A 192 12.59 0.42 -0.60
N LEU A 193 11.45 0.95 -0.16
CA LEU A 193 10.75 2.03 -0.87
C LEU A 193 11.44 3.37 -0.69
N LEU A 194 12.05 3.62 0.47
CA LEU A 194 12.81 4.84 0.73
C LEU A 194 14.05 4.93 -0.17
N GLU A 195 14.71 3.83 -0.49
CA GLU A 195 15.89 3.82 -1.38
C GLU A 195 15.57 3.91 -2.87
N LEU A 196 14.30 3.94 -3.28
CA LEU A 196 13.97 4.18 -4.68
C LEU A 196 14.31 5.62 -5.05
N SER A 197 14.99 5.81 -6.19
CA SER A 197 15.15 7.16 -6.73
C SER A 197 13.77 7.78 -7.03
N PRO A 198 13.62 9.12 -7.05
CA PRO A 198 12.34 9.76 -7.37
C PRO A 198 11.74 9.31 -8.71
N ASP A 199 12.58 9.14 -9.74
CA ASP A 199 12.15 8.68 -11.06
C ASP A 199 11.72 7.20 -11.03
N GLU A 200 12.46 6.36 -10.31
CA GLU A 200 12.11 4.96 -10.12
C GLU A 200 10.80 4.80 -9.33
N PHE A 201 10.60 5.60 -8.28
CA PHE A 201 9.36 5.61 -7.51
C PHE A 201 8.16 6.07 -8.37
N ALA A 202 8.36 7.10 -9.21
CA ALA A 202 7.33 7.57 -10.14
C ALA A 202 6.94 6.47 -11.15
N ASP A 203 7.92 5.78 -11.74
CA ASP A 203 7.70 4.64 -12.62
C ASP A 203 6.97 3.49 -11.90
N TYR A 204 7.45 3.11 -10.71
CA TYR A 204 6.82 2.10 -9.86
C TYR A 204 5.35 2.43 -9.62
N TYR A 205 5.04 3.67 -9.27
CA TYR A 205 3.68 4.11 -9.00
C TYR A 205 2.81 4.04 -10.26
N ALA A 206 3.28 4.59 -11.38
CA ALA A 206 2.48 4.78 -12.59
C ALA A 206 2.30 3.51 -13.44
N LEU A 207 3.27 2.60 -13.46
CA LEU A 207 3.30 1.51 -14.42
C LEU A 207 2.69 0.21 -13.87
N PRO A 208 2.10 -0.65 -14.72
CA PRO A 208 1.72 -2.00 -14.35
C PRO A 208 2.93 -2.86 -13.97
N ILE A 209 2.75 -3.82 -13.05
CA ILE A 209 3.83 -4.71 -12.58
C ILE A 209 4.57 -5.41 -13.72
N ARG A 210 3.85 -5.90 -14.73
CA ARG A 210 4.43 -6.57 -15.89
C ARG A 210 5.46 -5.67 -16.61
N THR A 211 5.11 -4.41 -16.85
CA THR A 211 5.99 -3.44 -17.50
C THR A 211 7.23 -3.15 -16.65
N LEU A 212 7.08 -3.04 -15.33
CA LEU A 212 8.20 -2.84 -14.41
C LEU A 212 9.19 -4.03 -14.48
N LEU A 213 8.68 -5.26 -14.38
CA LEU A 213 9.51 -6.47 -14.41
C LEU A 213 10.23 -6.68 -15.75
N GLU A 214 9.57 -6.33 -16.86
CA GLU A 214 10.17 -6.36 -18.21
C GLU A 214 11.34 -5.37 -18.31
N ARG A 215 11.16 -4.11 -17.86
CA ARG A 215 12.22 -3.08 -17.88
C ARG A 215 13.45 -3.47 -17.06
N MET A 216 13.24 -4.07 -15.90
CA MET A 216 14.33 -4.54 -15.03
C MET A 216 15.11 -5.69 -15.66
N SER A 217 14.44 -6.58 -16.40
CA SER A 217 15.08 -7.71 -17.08
C SER A 217 15.91 -7.26 -18.28
N ALA A 218 15.42 -6.27 -19.04
CA ALA A 218 16.16 -5.67 -20.15
C ALA A 218 17.44 -4.94 -19.70
N SER A 219 17.38 -4.26 -18.55
CA SER A 219 18.53 -3.51 -18.01
C SER A 219 19.68 -4.43 -17.59
N ARG A 220 19.38 -5.63 -17.09
CA ARG A 220 20.40 -6.65 -16.71
C ARG A 220 21.02 -7.39 -17.90
N SER A 221 20.42 -7.29 -19.10
CA SER A 221 20.95 -7.94 -20.31
C SER A 221 21.94 -7.07 -21.09
N LEU A 222 22.08 -5.79 -20.69
CA LEU A 222 22.93 -4.80 -21.35
C LEU A 222 24.18 -4.42 -20.54
N SER A 223 24.24 -4.83 -19.26
CA SER A 223 25.40 -4.79 -18.37
C SER A 223 26.24 -6.05 -18.54
#